data_AF-A0A2Z4LUU0-F1
#
_entry.id   AF-A0A2Z4LUU0-F1
#
_cell.length_a   1.000
_cell.length_b   1.000
_cell.length_c   1.000
_cell.angle_alpha   90.00
_cell.angle_beta   90.00
_cell.angle_gamma   90.00
#
_symmetry.space_group_name_H-M   'P 1'
#
loop_
_entity.id
_entity.type
_entity.pdbx_description
1 polymer ?
#
loop_
_entity_poly.entity_id
_entity_poly.type
_entity_poly.pdbx_seq_one_letter_code
_entity_poly.pdbx_strand_id
1 'polypeptide(L)'
;MKNRLLTLFVLFSCGWTFGQMQEYEAKIPLNGISNQWHSVPLPIPVFDKLKQDLTDIRVYGTTKNDTIEAPYLLKVAKGEKVKKQVDFKLLNKASNAKGYYFTYEIPTIEAINKIQLHLKNENIDAKALLEGSQNQNEWFTILEDYRILTIKNNQTDYSFTELNFPNSKYKYYRLLLISDIKPDLDSASISLEENLEAEYQEYKVKGFRTANENKKTYIEIYLKQRVPLSHLKINVLSQFDYYRPISIKYVTDSIETEKGWKYYYRNLSSGILTSVENNEFEFPSTLVKKLRVEIQNYDNQPLKIGKIDAKGYMHVLVARFTERADYSLVYGNKNAPKPIYDIAFTKNNTPENLSPLVLGKEEMIPKTEKPQNKPLFENKWWLWGIMGLLILVLGGFTLTMLQKKG
;
A
#
# COMPACT_ATOMS: atom_id res chain seq x y z
N MET A 1 55.76 -12.73 25.00
CA MET A 1 54.78 -11.85 25.71
C MET A 1 53.97 -10.92 24.77
N LYS A 2 53.91 -11.15 23.45
CA LYS A 2 53.20 -10.26 22.50
C LYS A 2 51.81 -10.74 22.05
N ASN A 3 51.44 -12.01 22.30
CA ASN A 3 50.18 -12.59 21.83
C ASN A 3 49.08 -12.74 22.90
N ARG A 4 49.34 -12.37 24.16
CA ARG A 4 48.32 -12.39 25.23
C ARG A 4 47.56 -11.08 25.40
N LEU A 5 48.04 -9.98 24.80
CA LEU A 5 47.34 -8.68 24.86
C LEU A 5 46.23 -8.58 23.81
N LEU A 6 46.37 -9.26 22.67
CA LEU A 6 45.38 -9.21 21.59
C LEU A 6 44.10 -10.01 21.91
N THR A 7 44.23 -11.08 22.71
CA THR A 7 43.11 -11.92 23.14
C THR A 7 42.24 -11.24 24.20
N LEU A 8 42.78 -10.28 24.96
CA LEU A 8 41.99 -9.50 25.93
C LEU A 8 41.14 -8.42 25.27
N PHE A 9 41.53 -7.93 24.07
CA PHE A 9 40.79 -6.88 23.36
C PHE A 9 39.57 -7.42 22.60
N VAL A 10 39.58 -8.71 22.23
CA VAL A 10 38.44 -9.40 21.58
C VAL A 10 37.38 -9.86 22.59
N LEU A 11 37.75 -10.06 23.87
CA LEU A 11 36.80 -10.40 24.93
C LEU A 11 36.04 -9.18 25.50
N PHE A 12 36.53 -7.95 25.27
CA PHE A 12 35.87 -6.72 25.73
C PHE A 12 34.82 -6.15 24.77
N SER A 13 34.66 -6.71 23.56
CA SER A 13 33.60 -6.34 22.61
C SER A 13 32.32 -7.17 22.77
N CYS A 14 32.29 -8.18 23.63
CA CYS A 14 31.10 -9.01 23.89
C CYS A 14 30.19 -8.47 25.01
N GLY A 15 30.52 -7.31 25.60
CA GLY A 15 29.79 -6.75 26.76
C GLY A 15 28.67 -5.77 26.41
N TRP A 16 27.94 -5.96 25.31
CA TRP A 16 26.79 -5.11 24.94
C TRP A 16 25.57 -5.97 24.56
N THR A 17 25.23 -6.96 25.37
CA THR A 17 23.91 -7.60 25.36
C THR A 17 22.96 -6.83 26.27
N PHE A 18 22.79 -5.52 26.01
CA PHE A 18 21.70 -4.76 26.62
C PHE A 18 20.43 -4.99 25.80
N GLY A 19 19.35 -5.38 26.49
CA GLY A 19 18.22 -6.13 25.94
C GLY A 19 17.62 -5.55 24.67
N GLN A 20 17.42 -6.42 23.66
CA GLN A 20 16.90 -6.09 22.33
C GLN A 20 15.57 -5.30 22.39
N MET A 21 14.79 -5.47 23.45
CA MET A 21 13.53 -4.76 23.66
C MET A 21 13.70 -3.25 23.94
N GLN A 22 14.83 -2.81 24.52
CA GLN A 22 15.05 -1.40 24.90
C GLN A 22 15.24 -0.44 23.72
N GLU A 23 15.51 -0.97 22.52
CA GLU A 23 15.64 -0.16 21.30
C GLU A 23 14.29 0.24 20.68
N TYR A 24 13.21 -0.39 21.11
CA TYR A 24 11.86 -0.13 20.64
C TYR A 24 11.19 0.95 21.48
N GLU A 25 10.15 1.59 20.92
CA GLU A 25 9.48 2.71 21.58
C GLU A 25 8.30 2.26 22.45
N ALA A 26 7.56 1.25 22.01
CA ALA A 26 6.33 0.83 22.65
C ALA A 26 6.15 -0.69 22.64
N LYS A 27 5.36 -1.16 23.59
CA LYS A 27 4.89 -2.55 23.67
C LYS A 27 3.40 -2.62 23.99
N ILE A 28 2.74 -3.70 23.57
CA ILE A 28 1.37 -4.04 23.93
C ILE A 28 1.35 -5.49 24.43
N PRO A 29 0.91 -5.75 25.68
CA PRO A 29 0.78 -7.11 26.19
C PRO A 29 -0.17 -7.98 25.34
N LEU A 30 0.19 -9.23 25.11
CA LEU A 30 -0.62 -10.22 24.40
C LEU A 30 -1.27 -11.18 25.41
N ASN A 31 -2.61 -11.17 25.47
CA ASN A 31 -3.37 -12.00 26.40
C ASN A 31 -4.12 -13.12 25.66
N GLY A 32 -4.40 -14.22 26.38
CA GLY A 32 -5.20 -15.33 25.86
C GLY A 32 -4.45 -16.34 25.01
N ILE A 33 -3.13 -16.45 25.18
CA ILE A 33 -2.31 -17.48 24.50
C ILE A 33 -2.66 -18.83 25.13
N SER A 34 -3.34 -19.68 24.35
CA SER A 34 -3.82 -20.99 24.78
C SER A 34 -3.25 -22.13 23.94
N ASN A 35 -2.87 -21.84 22.70
CA ASN A 35 -2.42 -22.78 21.69
C ASN A 35 -1.07 -22.33 21.10
N GLN A 36 -0.46 -23.21 20.31
CA GLN A 36 0.80 -22.91 19.64
C GLN A 36 0.67 -21.78 18.61
N TRP A 37 -0.47 -21.65 17.94
CA TRP A 37 -0.68 -20.68 16.86
C TRP A 37 -1.82 -19.74 17.18
N HIS A 38 -1.59 -18.44 16.97
CA HIS A 38 -2.62 -17.43 17.13
C HIS A 38 -2.48 -16.31 16.10
N SER A 39 -3.59 -15.63 15.86
CA SER A 39 -3.61 -14.37 15.12
C SER A 39 -3.50 -13.18 16.07
N VAL A 40 -2.76 -12.15 15.64
CA VAL A 40 -2.60 -10.89 16.37
C VAL A 40 -2.97 -9.76 15.42
N PRO A 41 -4.23 -9.29 15.42
CA PRO A 41 -4.65 -8.18 14.57
C PRO A 41 -3.95 -6.89 15.00
N LEU A 42 -3.34 -6.15 14.06
CA LEU A 42 -2.64 -4.92 14.38
C LEU A 42 -3.63 -3.76 14.58
N PRO A 43 -3.68 -3.12 15.76
CA PRO A 43 -4.61 -2.03 16.02
C PRO A 43 -4.10 -0.72 15.39
N ILE A 44 -5.02 0.16 14.98
CA ILE A 44 -4.71 1.40 14.27
C ILE A 44 -3.57 2.24 14.91
N PRO A 45 -3.55 2.45 16.25
CA PRO A 45 -2.53 3.29 16.88
C PRO A 45 -1.08 2.80 16.68
N VAL A 46 -0.87 1.51 16.42
CA VAL A 46 0.47 0.94 16.20
C VAL A 46 1.12 1.56 14.95
N PHE A 47 0.34 1.79 13.89
CA PHE A 47 0.84 2.28 12.60
C PHE A 47 1.42 3.71 12.64
N ASP A 48 1.10 4.49 13.67
CA ASP A 48 1.70 5.82 13.88
C ASP A 48 3.22 5.72 14.18
N LYS A 49 3.69 4.62 14.79
CA LYS A 49 5.08 4.45 15.22
C LYS A 49 5.90 3.52 14.32
N LEU A 50 5.24 2.72 13.47
CA LEU A 50 5.92 1.75 12.61
C LEU A 50 6.73 2.38 11.48
N LYS A 51 7.75 1.65 11.01
CA LYS A 51 8.42 1.96 9.75
C LYS A 51 7.47 1.75 8.56
N GLN A 52 7.77 2.43 7.45
CA GLN A 52 7.00 2.32 6.20
C GLN A 52 6.87 0.87 5.69
N ASP A 53 7.88 0.04 5.95
CA ASP A 53 7.99 -1.36 5.53
C ASP A 53 7.53 -2.35 6.62
N LEU A 54 7.06 -1.87 7.77
CA LEU A 54 6.56 -2.66 8.91
C LEU A 54 7.58 -3.66 9.49
N THR A 55 8.88 -3.48 9.21
CA THR A 55 9.91 -4.46 9.62
C THR A 55 10.29 -4.35 11.09
N ASP A 56 9.85 -3.29 11.77
CA ASP A 56 10.14 -2.99 13.16
C ASP A 56 9.11 -3.57 14.14
N ILE A 57 8.42 -4.64 13.75
CA ILE A 57 7.51 -5.39 14.61
C ILE A 57 8.25 -6.61 15.18
N ARG A 58 8.10 -6.87 16.47
CA ARG A 58 8.56 -8.08 17.16
C ARG A 58 7.50 -8.61 18.12
N VAL A 59 7.55 -9.90 18.40
CA VAL A 59 6.76 -10.53 19.46
C VAL A 59 7.74 -11.12 20.46
N TYR A 60 7.94 -10.42 21.59
CA TYR A 60 8.88 -10.82 22.62
C TYR A 60 8.15 -11.35 23.84
N GLY A 61 8.66 -12.42 24.43
CA GLY A 61 8.19 -13.01 25.68
C GLY A 61 9.21 -12.82 26.78
N THR A 62 8.78 -12.40 27.96
CA THR A 62 9.62 -12.35 29.16
C THR A 62 9.36 -13.58 30.01
N THR A 63 10.41 -14.36 30.28
CA THR A 63 10.41 -15.45 31.24
C THR A 63 11.04 -14.99 32.56
N LYS A 64 11.14 -15.87 33.57
CA LYS A 64 11.80 -15.52 34.85
C LYS A 64 13.27 -15.10 34.68
N ASN A 65 13.96 -15.63 33.67
CA ASN A 65 15.41 -15.49 33.52
C ASN A 65 15.85 -14.88 32.18
N ASP A 66 15.01 -14.90 31.14
CA ASP A 66 15.41 -14.52 29.78
C ASP A 66 14.28 -13.92 28.95
N THR A 67 14.64 -13.23 27.86
CA THR A 67 13.74 -12.73 26.83
C THR A 67 13.80 -13.63 25.60
N ILE A 68 12.65 -14.17 25.21
CA ILE A 68 12.51 -15.03 24.03
C ILE A 68 11.72 -14.31 22.93
N GLU A 69 11.88 -14.71 21.68
CA GLU A 69 11.15 -14.14 20.54
C GLU A 69 10.23 -15.20 19.92
N ALA A 70 8.95 -14.87 19.75
CA ALA A 70 8.00 -15.71 19.04
C ALA A 70 8.03 -15.35 17.53
N PRO A 71 8.32 -16.32 16.64
CA PRO A 71 8.30 -16.06 15.21
C PRO A 71 6.88 -15.80 14.72
N TYR A 72 6.74 -14.92 13.72
CA TYR A 72 5.44 -14.58 13.14
C TYR A 72 5.47 -14.39 11.62
N LEU A 73 4.29 -14.47 10.99
CA LEU A 73 4.05 -14.07 9.60
C LEU A 73 3.14 -12.85 9.56
N LEU A 74 3.56 -11.77 8.91
CA LEU A 74 2.66 -10.65 8.61
C LEU A 74 1.77 -11.04 7.42
N LYS A 75 0.49 -11.28 7.69
CA LYS A 75 -0.55 -11.47 6.69
C LYS A 75 -1.32 -10.17 6.48
N VAL A 76 -1.60 -9.88 5.22
CA VAL A 76 -2.48 -8.80 4.80
C VAL A 76 -3.72 -9.48 4.22
N ALA A 77 -4.90 -9.15 4.74
CA ALA A 77 -6.17 -9.73 4.30
C ALA A 77 -6.63 -9.18 2.93
N LYS A 78 -5.71 -9.24 1.97
CA LYS A 78 -5.98 -8.91 0.58
C LYS A 78 -6.81 -10.02 -0.01
N GLY A 79 -7.98 -9.67 -0.56
CA GLY A 79 -8.80 -10.59 -1.32
C GLY A 79 -8.08 -11.06 -2.58
N GLU A 80 -8.42 -12.26 -3.02
CA GLU A 80 -7.88 -12.82 -4.26
C GLU A 80 -8.96 -12.78 -5.33
N LYS A 81 -8.62 -12.27 -6.51
CA LYS A 81 -9.48 -12.36 -7.69
C LYS A 81 -9.05 -13.57 -8.49
N VAL A 82 -9.87 -14.61 -8.48
CA VAL A 82 -9.67 -15.80 -9.31
C VAL A 82 -10.40 -15.56 -10.63
N LYS A 83 -9.64 -15.37 -11.69
CA LYS A 83 -10.19 -15.25 -13.04
C LYS A 83 -10.11 -16.60 -13.73
N LYS A 84 -11.27 -17.20 -14.01
CA LYS A 84 -11.39 -18.39 -14.85
C LYS A 84 -11.82 -17.98 -16.24
N GLN A 85 -10.93 -18.15 -17.21
CA GLN A 85 -11.23 -17.91 -18.61
C GLN A 85 -12.22 -18.97 -19.10
N VAL A 86 -13.23 -18.55 -19.85
CA VAL A 86 -14.23 -19.43 -20.45
C VAL A 86 -14.09 -19.39 -21.96
N ASP A 87 -13.92 -20.57 -22.56
CA ASP A 87 -13.87 -20.71 -24.01
C ASP A 87 -15.21 -20.35 -24.65
N PHE A 88 -15.18 -19.80 -25.85
CA PHE A 88 -16.37 -19.41 -26.59
C PHE A 88 -16.12 -19.45 -28.10
N LYS A 89 -17.22 -19.43 -28.87
CA LYS A 89 -17.20 -19.19 -30.32
C LYS A 89 -17.95 -17.91 -30.64
N LEU A 90 -17.34 -17.03 -31.43
CA LEU A 90 -18.07 -15.89 -31.98
C LEU A 90 -18.84 -16.36 -33.21
N LEU A 91 -20.17 -16.43 -33.11
CA LEU A 91 -21.05 -16.90 -34.18
C LEU A 91 -21.28 -15.84 -35.24
N ASN A 92 -21.64 -14.62 -34.80
CA ASN A 92 -22.08 -13.55 -35.71
C ASN A 92 -21.43 -12.21 -35.35
N LYS A 93 -21.03 -11.49 -36.40
CA LYS A 93 -20.80 -10.03 -36.40
C LYS A 93 -21.79 -9.43 -37.40
N ALA A 94 -22.87 -8.83 -36.92
CA ALA A 94 -23.96 -8.32 -37.77
C ALA A 94 -24.36 -6.90 -37.37
N SER A 95 -25.16 -6.22 -38.18
CA SER A 95 -25.69 -4.90 -37.85
C SER A 95 -27.06 -4.67 -38.48
N ASN A 96 -27.87 -3.86 -37.83
CA ASN A 96 -29.11 -3.33 -38.39
C ASN A 96 -29.33 -1.89 -37.91
N ALA A 97 -30.51 -1.32 -38.16
CA ALA A 97 -30.84 0.05 -37.76
C ALA A 97 -30.73 0.33 -36.25
N LYS A 98 -30.75 -0.70 -35.38
CA LYS A 98 -30.58 -0.56 -33.93
C LYS A 98 -29.11 -0.48 -33.49
N GLY A 99 -28.17 -0.96 -34.31
CA GLY A 99 -26.75 -1.02 -33.97
C GLY A 99 -26.06 -2.31 -34.40
N TYR A 100 -24.99 -2.66 -33.70
CA TYR A 100 -24.05 -3.73 -34.05
C TYR A 100 -24.16 -4.91 -33.08
N TYR A 101 -24.35 -6.10 -33.62
CA TYR A 101 -24.55 -7.33 -32.86
C TYR A 101 -23.32 -8.23 -32.91
N PHE A 102 -22.95 -8.74 -31.74
CA PHE A 102 -21.96 -9.79 -31.54
C PHE A 102 -22.62 -10.93 -30.79
N THR A 103 -22.68 -12.12 -31.39
CA THR A 103 -23.29 -13.29 -30.75
C THR A 103 -22.22 -14.33 -30.41
N TYR A 104 -22.11 -14.67 -29.14
CA TYR A 104 -21.17 -15.64 -28.60
C TYR A 104 -21.91 -16.92 -28.24
N GLU A 105 -21.35 -18.07 -28.61
CA GLU A 105 -21.75 -19.39 -28.09
C GLU A 105 -20.74 -19.83 -27.05
N ILE A 106 -21.22 -20.12 -25.85
CA ILE A 106 -20.42 -20.71 -24.76
C ILE A 106 -20.66 -22.23 -24.82
N PRO A 107 -19.67 -23.03 -25.29
CA PRO A 107 -19.82 -24.47 -25.44
C PRO A 107 -19.76 -25.22 -24.10
N THR A 108 -19.45 -24.52 -23.00
CA THR A 108 -19.35 -25.10 -21.65
C THR A 108 -20.60 -24.79 -20.83
N ILE A 109 -20.80 -25.56 -19.75
CA ILE A 109 -21.88 -25.32 -18.78
C ILE A 109 -21.50 -24.33 -17.67
N GLU A 110 -20.39 -23.62 -17.83
CA GLU A 110 -19.88 -22.70 -16.82
C GLU A 110 -20.68 -21.40 -16.84
N ALA A 111 -20.87 -20.81 -15.65
CA ALA A 111 -21.38 -19.46 -15.58
C ALA A 111 -20.28 -18.48 -16.02
N ILE A 112 -20.70 -17.33 -16.53
CA ILE A 112 -19.83 -16.18 -16.81
C ILE A 112 -20.40 -14.96 -16.11
N ASN A 113 -19.54 -13.99 -15.81
CA ASN A 113 -19.96 -12.73 -15.20
C ASN A 113 -19.19 -11.52 -15.75
N LYS A 114 -18.27 -11.76 -16.69
CA LYS A 114 -17.51 -10.71 -17.35
C LYS A 114 -17.27 -10.99 -18.82
N ILE A 115 -17.46 -9.96 -19.63
CA ILE A 115 -17.05 -9.92 -21.04
C ILE A 115 -16.16 -8.69 -21.24
N GLN A 116 -14.90 -8.90 -21.59
CA GLN A 116 -13.97 -7.85 -22.00
C GLN A 116 -13.95 -7.75 -23.52
N LEU A 117 -14.26 -6.57 -24.06
CA LEU A 117 -14.14 -6.29 -25.49
C LEU A 117 -12.77 -5.66 -25.78
N HIS A 118 -12.11 -6.13 -26.82
CA HIS A 118 -10.90 -5.53 -27.36
C HIS A 118 -11.25 -4.84 -28.67
N LEU A 119 -11.51 -3.54 -28.58
CA LEU A 119 -11.89 -2.69 -29.72
C LEU A 119 -10.66 -1.97 -30.28
N LYS A 120 -10.55 -1.87 -31.61
CA LYS A 120 -9.50 -1.08 -32.28
C LYS A 120 -9.82 0.41 -32.36
N ASN A 121 -11.06 0.80 -32.08
CA ASN A 121 -11.48 2.19 -32.12
C ASN A 121 -10.75 3.00 -31.04
N GLU A 122 -10.04 4.05 -31.48
CA GLU A 122 -9.42 5.00 -30.54
C GLU A 122 -10.44 5.83 -29.77
N ASN A 123 -11.59 6.11 -30.40
CA ASN A 123 -12.69 6.84 -29.79
C ASN A 123 -14.02 6.19 -30.19
N ILE A 124 -14.78 5.72 -29.20
CA ILE A 124 -16.15 5.20 -29.37
C ILE A 124 -16.95 5.49 -28.11
N ASP A 125 -18.22 5.85 -28.26
CA ASP A 125 -19.19 5.95 -27.16
C ASP A 125 -20.43 5.16 -27.56
N ALA A 126 -20.70 4.08 -26.85
CA ALA A 126 -21.74 3.14 -27.18
C ALA A 126 -22.55 2.74 -25.95
N LYS A 127 -23.84 2.48 -26.14
CA LYS A 127 -24.65 1.76 -25.16
C LYS A 127 -24.68 0.28 -25.50
N ALA A 128 -24.54 -0.56 -24.48
CA ALA A 128 -24.56 -2.00 -24.58
C ALA A 128 -25.84 -2.58 -23.99
N LEU A 129 -26.43 -3.52 -24.73
CA LEU A 129 -27.46 -4.43 -24.26
C LEU A 129 -26.90 -5.86 -24.39
N LEU A 130 -26.84 -6.59 -23.29
CA LEU A 130 -26.42 -7.98 -23.24
C LEU A 130 -27.63 -8.86 -22.92
N GLU A 131 -27.89 -9.82 -23.79
CA GLU A 131 -28.97 -10.79 -23.63
C GLU A 131 -28.42 -12.22 -23.61
N GLY A 132 -29.08 -13.11 -22.87
CA GLY A 132 -28.79 -14.54 -22.81
C GLY A 132 -29.90 -15.39 -23.43
N SER A 133 -29.54 -16.49 -24.09
CA SER A 133 -30.48 -17.46 -24.64
C SER A 133 -29.94 -18.89 -24.58
N GLN A 134 -30.83 -19.87 -24.40
CA GLN A 134 -30.47 -21.29 -24.52
C GLN A 134 -30.61 -21.84 -25.95
N ASN A 135 -31.46 -21.22 -26.76
CA ASN A 135 -31.93 -21.79 -28.03
C ASN A 135 -31.96 -20.79 -29.21
N GLN A 136 -31.51 -19.54 -28.99
CA GLN A 136 -31.56 -18.40 -29.93
C GLN A 136 -32.98 -17.90 -30.30
N ASN A 137 -34.04 -18.49 -29.75
CA ASN A 137 -35.43 -18.09 -30.01
C ASN A 137 -35.94 -17.11 -28.95
N GLU A 138 -35.70 -17.43 -27.67
CA GLU A 138 -36.09 -16.58 -26.54
C GLU A 138 -34.84 -15.98 -25.91
N TRP A 139 -34.87 -14.67 -25.65
CA TRP A 139 -33.75 -13.89 -25.14
C TRP A 139 -34.13 -13.18 -23.85
N PHE A 140 -33.26 -13.24 -22.85
CA PHE A 140 -33.44 -12.61 -21.54
C PHE A 140 -32.39 -11.52 -21.36
N THR A 141 -32.82 -10.32 -20.99
CA THR A 141 -31.90 -9.21 -20.68
C THR A 141 -31.07 -9.54 -19.45
N ILE A 142 -29.76 -9.41 -19.57
CA ILE A 142 -28.78 -9.59 -18.48
C ILE A 142 -28.28 -8.23 -18.00
N LEU A 143 -28.03 -7.32 -18.96
CA LEU A 143 -27.49 -5.99 -18.71
C LEU A 143 -27.98 -5.06 -19.81
N GLU A 144 -28.42 -3.87 -19.42
CA GLU A 144 -28.99 -2.84 -20.30
C GLU A 144 -28.45 -1.46 -19.91
N ASP A 145 -28.55 -0.50 -20.83
CA ASP A 145 -28.10 0.89 -20.64
C ASP A 145 -26.64 1.04 -20.13
N TYR A 146 -25.80 0.07 -20.47
CA TYR A 146 -24.41 0.02 -19.99
C TYR A 146 -23.48 0.71 -20.98
N ARG A 147 -22.65 1.64 -20.51
CA ARG A 147 -21.79 2.42 -21.41
C ARG A 147 -20.50 1.66 -21.75
N ILE A 148 -20.11 1.70 -23.01
CA ILE A 148 -18.81 1.25 -23.52
C ILE A 148 -18.13 2.47 -24.13
N LEU A 149 -16.94 2.79 -23.68
CA LEU A 149 -16.28 4.05 -24.02
C LEU A 149 -14.79 3.87 -24.25
N THR A 150 -14.28 4.42 -25.35
CA THR A 150 -12.85 4.68 -25.53
C THR A 150 -12.64 6.15 -25.84
N ILE A 151 -11.63 6.76 -25.22
CA ILE A 151 -11.21 8.14 -25.48
C ILE A 151 -9.69 8.14 -25.58
N LYS A 152 -9.17 8.55 -26.72
CA LYS A 152 -7.73 8.72 -26.91
C LYS A 152 -7.42 10.03 -27.61
N ASN A 153 -6.64 10.86 -26.93
CA ASN A 153 -6.12 12.15 -27.41
C ASN A 153 -4.85 12.54 -26.65
N ASN A 154 -4.31 13.74 -26.91
CA ASN A 154 -3.08 14.23 -26.28
C ASN A 154 -3.18 14.45 -24.76
N GLN A 155 -4.38 14.44 -24.20
CA GLN A 155 -4.66 14.72 -22.78
C GLN A 155 -5.07 13.48 -22.01
N THR A 156 -5.71 12.49 -22.65
CA THR A 156 -6.29 11.33 -21.98
C THR A 156 -6.28 10.12 -22.91
N ASP A 157 -5.92 8.98 -22.33
CA ASP A 157 -6.07 7.64 -22.92
C ASP A 157 -6.88 6.82 -21.91
N TYR A 158 -8.15 6.61 -22.22
CA TYR A 158 -9.13 5.98 -21.35
C TYR A 158 -9.92 4.94 -22.14
N SER A 159 -10.13 3.78 -21.53
CA SER A 159 -10.90 2.68 -22.12
C SER A 159 -11.72 1.99 -21.04
N PHE A 160 -13.02 1.92 -21.26
CA PHE A 160 -13.99 1.17 -20.49
C PHE A 160 -14.79 0.29 -21.44
N THR A 161 -14.25 -0.90 -21.68
CA THR A 161 -14.80 -1.88 -22.63
C THR A 161 -15.10 -3.23 -21.98
N GLU A 162 -15.22 -3.24 -20.65
CA GLU A 162 -15.65 -4.40 -19.87
C GLU A 162 -17.13 -4.33 -19.52
N LEU A 163 -17.84 -5.44 -19.73
CA LEU A 163 -19.18 -5.66 -19.23
C LEU A 163 -19.09 -6.54 -17.99
N ASN A 164 -19.46 -5.99 -16.83
CA ASN A 164 -19.58 -6.74 -15.58
C ASN A 164 -21.07 -6.94 -15.25
N PHE A 165 -21.47 -8.17 -14.96
CA PHE A 165 -22.87 -8.53 -14.71
C PHE A 165 -22.95 -9.70 -13.70
N PRO A 166 -24.12 -9.97 -13.08
CA PRO A 166 -24.27 -11.12 -12.18
C PRO A 166 -23.95 -12.45 -12.87
N ASN A 167 -23.58 -13.47 -12.10
CA ASN A 167 -23.31 -14.81 -12.63
C ASN A 167 -24.48 -15.30 -13.50
N SER A 168 -24.18 -15.56 -14.76
CA SER A 168 -25.16 -15.91 -15.78
C SER A 168 -24.75 -17.20 -16.49
N LYS A 169 -25.73 -18.03 -16.84
CA LYS A 169 -25.52 -19.35 -17.46
C LYS A 169 -26.47 -19.56 -18.64
N TYR A 170 -26.06 -19.08 -19.81
CA TYR A 170 -26.73 -19.31 -21.09
C TYR A 170 -25.76 -19.90 -22.11
N LYS A 171 -26.30 -20.69 -23.06
CA LYS A 171 -25.50 -21.20 -24.18
C LYS A 171 -25.12 -20.09 -25.16
N TYR A 172 -25.99 -19.09 -25.35
CA TYR A 172 -25.78 -17.99 -26.28
C TYR A 172 -25.86 -16.65 -25.55
N TYR A 173 -24.94 -15.76 -25.87
CA TYR A 173 -24.93 -14.37 -25.41
C TYR A 173 -24.94 -13.45 -26.63
N ARG A 174 -25.90 -12.54 -26.70
CA ARG A 174 -25.99 -11.54 -27.76
C ARG A 174 -25.74 -10.18 -27.17
N LEU A 175 -24.65 -9.56 -27.60
CA LEU A 175 -24.30 -8.19 -27.29
C LEU A 175 -24.73 -7.29 -28.45
N LEU A 176 -25.58 -6.32 -28.17
CA LEU A 176 -25.88 -5.19 -29.04
C LEU A 176 -25.10 -3.97 -28.55
N LEU A 177 -24.29 -3.38 -29.44
CA LEU A 177 -23.69 -2.05 -29.26
C LEU A 177 -24.45 -1.03 -30.11
N ILE A 178 -25.11 -0.09 -29.44
CA ILE A 178 -25.81 1.06 -30.03
C ILE A 178 -24.79 2.20 -30.09
N SER A 179 -24.35 2.55 -31.29
CA SER A 179 -23.26 3.50 -31.52
C SER A 179 -23.40 4.12 -32.90
N ASP A 180 -23.05 5.41 -33.03
CA ASP A 180 -22.96 6.11 -34.32
C ASP A 180 -21.73 5.68 -35.12
N ILE A 181 -20.70 5.19 -34.43
CA ILE A 181 -19.45 4.71 -35.02
C ILE A 181 -19.47 3.18 -35.00
N LYS A 182 -19.09 2.56 -36.12
CA LYS A 182 -18.94 1.10 -36.21
C LYS A 182 -17.88 0.60 -35.22
N PRO A 183 -18.24 -0.25 -34.24
CA PRO A 183 -17.27 -0.91 -33.38
C PRO A 183 -16.43 -1.91 -34.19
N ASP A 184 -15.12 -1.71 -34.19
CA ASP A 184 -14.13 -2.61 -34.76
C ASP A 184 -13.64 -3.57 -33.67
N LEU A 185 -14.41 -4.64 -33.47
CA LEU A 185 -14.09 -5.70 -32.51
C LEU A 185 -12.97 -6.59 -33.05
N ASP A 186 -11.79 -6.49 -32.46
CA ASP A 186 -10.66 -7.38 -32.71
C ASP A 186 -10.91 -8.74 -32.08
N SER A 187 -11.13 -8.76 -30.76
CA SER A 187 -11.37 -9.98 -29.99
C SER A 187 -12.22 -9.69 -28.75
N ALA A 188 -12.66 -10.75 -28.08
CA ALA A 188 -13.29 -10.66 -26.77
C ALA A 188 -12.64 -11.67 -25.82
N SER A 189 -12.74 -11.42 -24.52
CA SER A 189 -12.40 -12.38 -23.49
C SER A 189 -13.60 -12.55 -22.57
N ILE A 190 -13.99 -13.79 -22.33
CA ILE A 190 -15.12 -14.13 -21.48
C ILE A 190 -14.57 -14.87 -20.28
N SER A 191 -15.04 -14.50 -19.09
CA SER A 191 -14.56 -15.12 -17.86
C SER A 191 -15.63 -15.19 -16.78
N LEU A 192 -15.39 -16.11 -15.85
CA LEU A 192 -15.95 -16.11 -14.52
C LEU A 192 -14.89 -15.53 -13.57
N GLU A 193 -15.16 -14.37 -12.99
CA GLU A 193 -14.35 -13.78 -11.92
C GLU A 193 -14.98 -14.12 -10.57
N GLU A 194 -14.26 -14.89 -9.76
CA GLU A 194 -14.61 -15.17 -8.37
C GLU A 194 -13.74 -14.28 -7.47
N ASN A 195 -14.37 -13.56 -6.56
CA ASN A 195 -13.66 -12.73 -5.59
C ASN A 195 -13.68 -13.44 -4.24
N LEU A 196 -12.50 -13.81 -3.74
CA LEU A 196 -12.32 -14.06 -2.32
C LEU A 196 -12.34 -12.71 -1.60
N GLU A 197 -13.28 -12.56 -0.66
CA GLU A 197 -13.51 -11.28 0.00
C GLU A 197 -12.25 -10.79 0.74
N ALA A 198 -11.89 -9.54 0.49
CA ALA A 198 -10.87 -8.85 1.24
C ALA A 198 -11.47 -8.34 2.56
N GLU A 199 -10.73 -8.42 3.66
CA GLU A 199 -11.12 -7.76 4.90
C GLU A 199 -10.52 -6.36 4.94
N TYR A 200 -11.39 -5.36 4.92
CA TYR A 200 -11.02 -3.96 4.96
C TYR A 200 -11.19 -3.35 6.35
N GLN A 201 -10.29 -2.43 6.68
CA GLN A 201 -10.47 -1.47 7.74
C GLN A 201 -10.71 -0.08 7.14
N GLU A 202 -11.84 0.53 7.50
CA GLU A 202 -12.14 1.90 7.13
C GLU A 202 -11.38 2.90 7.99
N TYR A 203 -10.85 3.95 7.35
CA TYR A 203 -10.10 4.99 8.02
C TYR A 203 -10.85 6.32 7.99
N LYS A 204 -10.95 6.93 9.18
CA LYS A 204 -11.60 8.23 9.33
C LYS A 204 -10.76 9.33 8.69
N VAL A 205 -11.28 9.94 7.64
CA VAL A 205 -10.78 11.18 7.06
C VAL A 205 -11.12 12.33 8.01
N LYS A 206 -10.10 13.09 8.46
CA LYS A 206 -10.28 14.28 9.31
C LYS A 206 -10.92 15.42 8.51
N GLY A 207 -10.58 15.51 7.23
CA GLY A 207 -11.11 16.48 6.27
C GLY A 207 -10.21 16.57 5.04
N PHE A 208 -10.62 17.36 4.07
CA PHE A 208 -9.79 17.69 2.92
C PHE A 208 -9.94 19.17 2.55
N ARG A 209 -8.97 19.70 1.80
CA ARG A 209 -9.00 21.05 1.24
C ARG A 209 -8.73 20.99 -0.25
N THR A 210 -9.40 21.85 -1.00
CA THR A 210 -9.22 21.96 -2.45
C THR A 210 -8.62 23.31 -2.82
N ALA A 211 -7.66 23.32 -3.73
CA ALA A 211 -7.10 24.53 -4.32
C ALA A 211 -7.01 24.35 -5.84
N ASN A 212 -7.28 25.42 -6.59
CA ASN A 212 -7.19 25.42 -8.05
C ASN A 212 -6.08 26.37 -8.48
N GLU A 213 -5.11 25.86 -9.23
CA GLU A 213 -3.97 26.63 -9.69
C GLU A 213 -3.42 26.02 -10.99
N ASN A 214 -2.98 26.86 -11.94
CA ASN A 214 -2.28 26.41 -13.15
C ASN A 214 -2.99 25.26 -13.90
N LYS A 215 -4.32 25.39 -14.11
CA LYS A 215 -5.16 24.38 -14.78
C LYS A 215 -5.21 23.02 -14.08
N LYS A 216 -4.96 22.99 -12.77
CA LYS A 216 -5.01 21.79 -11.92
C LYS A 216 -5.88 22.04 -10.69
N THR A 217 -6.49 20.97 -10.18
CA THR A 217 -7.08 20.93 -8.84
C THR A 217 -6.20 20.11 -7.93
N TYR A 218 -5.82 20.67 -6.79
CA TYR A 218 -5.11 20.01 -5.70
C TYR A 218 -6.09 19.68 -4.58
N ILE A 219 -6.13 18.42 -4.15
CA ILE A 219 -6.92 17.96 -3.01
C ILE A 219 -5.96 17.48 -1.92
N GLU A 220 -5.85 18.24 -0.84
CA GLU A 220 -5.08 17.87 0.35
C GLU A 220 -5.98 17.10 1.31
N ILE A 221 -5.71 15.81 1.51
CA ILE A 221 -6.52 14.91 2.33
C ILE A 221 -5.76 14.61 3.62
N TYR A 222 -6.44 14.74 4.76
CA TYR A 222 -5.85 14.51 6.08
C TYR A 222 -6.57 13.34 6.76
N LEU A 223 -5.84 12.29 7.10
CA LEU A 223 -6.35 11.18 7.91
C LEU A 223 -6.16 11.49 9.40
N LYS A 224 -7.01 10.91 10.26
CA LYS A 224 -6.89 11.12 11.71
C LYS A 224 -5.57 10.58 12.29
N GLN A 225 -5.11 9.43 11.78
CA GLN A 225 -3.91 8.72 12.22
C GLN A 225 -3.14 8.26 10.97
N ARG A 226 -1.86 7.90 11.13
CA ARG A 226 -1.09 7.26 10.06
C ARG A 226 -1.53 5.80 9.96
N VAL A 227 -1.97 5.40 8.78
CA VAL A 227 -2.62 4.10 8.56
C VAL A 227 -2.18 3.46 7.25
N PRO A 228 -2.20 2.11 7.12
CA PRO A 228 -1.86 1.41 5.90
C PRO A 228 -3.02 1.53 4.90
N LEU A 229 -2.98 2.57 4.08
CA LEU A 229 -3.96 2.82 3.04
C LEU A 229 -3.64 1.97 1.82
N SER A 230 -4.66 1.38 1.21
CA SER A 230 -4.54 0.67 -0.08
C SER A 230 -5.63 1.07 -1.07
N HIS A 231 -6.71 1.71 -0.61
CA HIS A 231 -7.82 2.13 -1.44
C HIS A 231 -8.23 3.56 -1.08
N LEU A 232 -8.45 4.37 -2.11
CA LEU A 232 -9.01 5.71 -1.98
C LEU A 232 -10.17 5.86 -2.95
N LYS A 233 -11.36 6.19 -2.46
CA LYS A 233 -12.51 6.53 -3.29
C LYS A 233 -12.76 8.02 -3.24
N ILE A 234 -12.85 8.64 -4.42
CA ILE A 234 -13.10 10.08 -4.56
C ILE A 234 -14.49 10.26 -5.17
N ASN A 235 -15.47 10.63 -4.35
CA ASN A 235 -16.80 10.92 -4.87
C ASN A 235 -16.81 12.32 -5.51
N VAL A 236 -17.37 12.45 -6.71
CA VAL A 236 -17.50 13.71 -7.43
C VAL A 236 -18.98 14.07 -7.53
N LEU A 237 -19.31 15.32 -7.25
CA LEU A 237 -20.69 15.83 -7.21
C LEU A 237 -21.11 16.50 -8.54
N SER A 238 -20.17 16.75 -9.45
CA SER A 238 -20.45 17.28 -10.79
C SER A 238 -21.33 16.30 -11.59
N GLN A 239 -22.32 16.83 -12.31
CA GLN A 239 -23.34 16.04 -13.03
C GLN A 239 -23.11 15.96 -14.55
N PHE A 240 -21.94 16.38 -15.03
CA PHE A 240 -21.56 16.34 -16.44
C PHE A 240 -20.47 15.29 -16.66
N ASP A 241 -20.28 14.88 -17.92
CA ASP A 241 -19.23 13.91 -18.25
C ASP A 241 -17.83 14.49 -18.08
N TYR A 242 -16.94 13.72 -17.44
CA TYR A 242 -15.56 14.11 -17.25
C TYR A 242 -14.63 12.91 -17.33
N TYR A 243 -13.40 13.15 -17.81
CA TYR A 243 -12.33 12.16 -17.93
C TYR A 243 -11.02 12.89 -17.67
N ARG A 244 -10.57 12.92 -16.42
CA ARG A 244 -9.42 13.75 -16.01
C ARG A 244 -8.29 12.88 -15.50
N PRO A 245 -7.07 13.01 -16.06
CA PRO A 245 -5.90 12.37 -15.48
C PRO A 245 -5.71 12.85 -14.04
N ILE A 246 -5.45 11.91 -13.15
CA ILE A 246 -5.16 12.18 -11.75
C ILE A 246 -3.87 11.52 -11.28
N SER A 247 -3.28 12.10 -10.25
CA SER A 247 -2.16 11.51 -9.52
C SER A 247 -2.41 11.60 -8.02
N ILE A 248 -2.37 10.46 -7.35
CA ILE A 248 -2.50 10.33 -5.90
C ILE A 248 -1.10 10.22 -5.34
N LYS A 249 -0.74 11.16 -4.48
CA LYS A 249 0.57 11.27 -3.85
C LYS A 249 0.42 11.23 -2.34
N TYR A 250 1.46 10.78 -1.65
CA TYR A 250 1.53 10.82 -0.19
C TYR A 250 2.78 11.55 0.27
N VAL A 251 2.72 12.09 1.49
CA VAL A 251 3.86 12.75 2.13
C VAL A 251 4.85 11.69 2.61
N THR A 252 6.09 11.75 2.11
CA THR A 252 7.20 10.90 2.58
C THR A 252 8.03 11.56 3.66
N ASP A 253 8.19 12.88 3.59
CA ASP A 253 8.99 13.66 4.53
C ASP A 253 8.46 15.10 4.59
N SER A 254 8.82 15.82 5.64
CA SER A 254 8.45 17.21 5.83
C SER A 254 9.52 17.98 6.60
N ILE A 255 9.85 19.17 6.13
CA ILE A 255 10.81 20.06 6.78
C ILE A 255 10.06 21.33 7.22
N GLU A 256 10.24 21.71 8.47
CA GLU A 256 9.76 23.00 8.97
C GLU A 256 10.67 24.11 8.47
N THR A 257 10.09 25.14 7.87
CA THR A 257 10.80 26.33 7.39
C THR A 257 10.16 27.57 8.00
N GLU A 258 10.84 28.71 7.93
CA GLU A 258 10.28 30.00 8.40
C GLU A 258 8.94 30.36 7.74
N LYS A 259 8.68 29.85 6.53
CA LYS A 259 7.43 30.05 5.77
C LYS A 259 6.38 28.95 6.02
N GLY A 260 6.64 28.05 6.96
CA GLY A 260 5.82 26.89 7.31
C GLY A 260 6.38 25.56 6.80
N TRP A 261 5.56 24.51 6.88
CA TRP A 261 5.95 23.15 6.53
C TRP A 261 6.08 22.94 5.02
N LYS A 262 7.27 22.51 4.57
CA LYS A 262 7.51 22.03 3.21
C LYS A 262 7.39 20.50 3.19
N TYR A 263 6.49 19.99 2.36
CA TYR A 263 6.23 18.56 2.25
C TYR A 263 6.86 17.97 0.99
N TYR A 264 7.48 16.80 1.13
CA TYR A 264 7.96 16.00 0.03
C TYR A 264 6.95 14.91 -0.29
N TYR A 265 6.63 14.78 -1.57
CA TYR A 265 5.60 13.87 -2.06
C TYR A 265 6.19 12.79 -2.95
N ARG A 266 5.66 11.58 -2.83
CA ARG A 266 5.91 10.47 -3.77
C ARG A 266 4.58 10.02 -4.38
N ASN A 267 4.63 9.61 -5.65
CA ASN A 267 3.47 9.05 -6.33
C ASN A 267 3.08 7.71 -5.69
N LEU A 268 1.79 7.55 -5.43
CA LEU A 268 1.19 6.34 -4.89
C LEU A 268 0.44 5.58 -5.99
N SER A 269 -0.36 6.31 -6.76
CA SER A 269 -1.10 5.79 -7.90
C SER A 269 -1.44 6.92 -8.88
N SER A 270 -1.72 6.57 -10.11
CA SER A 270 -2.20 7.47 -11.16
C SER A 270 -3.33 6.76 -11.92
N GLY A 271 -4.25 7.54 -12.48
CA GLY A 271 -5.39 6.97 -13.21
C GLY A 271 -6.24 8.07 -13.83
N ILE A 272 -7.45 7.72 -14.25
CA ILE A 272 -8.44 8.65 -14.79
C ILE A 272 -9.59 8.76 -13.80
N LEU A 273 -9.94 9.98 -13.42
CA LEU A 273 -11.17 10.28 -12.70
C LEU A 273 -12.26 10.49 -13.75
N THR A 274 -13.31 9.66 -13.69
CA THR A 274 -14.35 9.57 -14.74
C THR A 274 -15.78 9.62 -14.17
N SER A 275 -16.74 10.11 -14.96
CA SER A 275 -18.18 10.03 -14.64
C SER A 275 -18.78 8.63 -14.87
N VAL A 276 -18.03 7.71 -15.48
CA VAL A 276 -18.51 6.37 -15.88
C VAL A 276 -18.32 5.34 -14.76
N GLU A 277 -17.25 5.45 -13.98
CA GLU A 277 -16.86 4.48 -12.95
C GLU A 277 -16.95 5.04 -11.52
N ASN A 278 -16.84 4.15 -10.53
CA ASN A 278 -16.94 4.47 -9.10
C ASN A 278 -15.77 5.28 -8.51
N ASN A 279 -14.76 5.65 -9.32
CA ASN A 279 -13.59 6.44 -8.92
C ASN A 279 -12.89 5.90 -7.66
N GLU A 280 -12.71 4.58 -7.62
CA GLU A 280 -11.99 3.87 -6.57
C GLU A 280 -10.60 3.48 -7.08
N PHE A 281 -9.57 3.92 -6.37
CA PHE A 281 -8.17 3.73 -6.75
C PHE A 281 -7.50 2.78 -5.77
N GLU A 282 -7.09 1.61 -6.25
CA GLU A 282 -6.29 0.64 -5.51
C GLU A 282 -4.78 0.88 -5.72
N PHE A 283 -3.98 0.67 -4.67
CA PHE A 283 -2.53 0.76 -4.69
C PHE A 283 -1.90 -0.10 -3.58
N PRO A 284 -0.57 -0.36 -3.62
CA PRO A 284 0.11 -1.09 -2.56
C PRO A 284 -0.12 -0.47 -1.18
N SER A 285 -0.36 -1.32 -0.18
CA SER A 285 -0.55 -0.91 1.22
C SER A 285 0.59 -0.01 1.68
N THR A 286 0.29 1.26 1.96
CA THR A 286 1.28 2.30 2.25
C THR A 286 0.86 3.07 3.49
N LEU A 287 1.75 3.18 4.48
CA LEU A 287 1.48 3.98 5.67
C LEU A 287 1.41 5.46 5.30
N VAL A 288 0.24 6.06 5.47
CA VAL A 288 -0.03 7.47 5.11
C VAL A 288 -0.85 8.16 6.18
N LYS A 289 -0.57 9.46 6.37
CA LYS A 289 -1.37 10.36 7.23
C LYS A 289 -1.92 11.55 6.46
N LYS A 290 -1.21 11.95 5.39
CA LYS A 290 -1.55 13.06 4.52
C LYS A 290 -1.32 12.66 3.06
N LEU A 291 -2.30 12.96 2.22
CA LEU A 291 -2.28 12.71 0.78
C LEU A 291 -2.50 14.01 0.02
N ARG A 292 -2.00 14.04 -1.21
CA ARG A 292 -2.30 15.06 -2.22
C ARG A 292 -2.82 14.36 -3.46
N VAL A 293 -4.02 14.69 -3.90
CA VAL A 293 -4.53 14.31 -5.22
C VAL A 293 -4.39 15.50 -6.16
N GLU A 294 -3.81 15.27 -7.33
CA GLU A 294 -3.67 16.27 -8.38
C GLU A 294 -4.56 15.86 -9.54
N ILE A 295 -5.53 16.69 -9.91
CA ILE A 295 -6.41 16.50 -11.06
C ILE A 295 -5.99 17.46 -12.16
N GLN A 296 -5.73 16.95 -13.36
CA GLN A 296 -5.49 17.78 -14.54
C GLN A 296 -6.83 18.27 -15.09
N ASN A 297 -7.09 19.58 -14.99
CA ASN A 297 -8.33 20.16 -15.52
C ASN A 297 -8.19 20.59 -16.98
N TYR A 298 -6.97 20.95 -17.41
CA TYR A 298 -6.73 21.66 -18.66
C TYR A 298 -7.61 22.91 -18.72
N ASP A 299 -8.36 23.12 -19.79
CA ASP A 299 -9.26 24.27 -19.94
C ASP A 299 -10.64 24.06 -19.31
N ASN A 300 -10.89 22.91 -18.68
CA ASN A 300 -12.17 22.60 -18.07
C ASN A 300 -12.33 23.25 -16.68
N GLN A 301 -13.57 23.57 -16.31
CA GLN A 301 -13.92 24.02 -14.96
C GLN A 301 -13.55 22.97 -13.88
N PRO A 302 -13.05 23.34 -12.69
CA PRO A 302 -12.78 22.39 -11.61
C PRO A 302 -13.98 21.52 -11.24
N LEU A 303 -13.72 20.26 -10.85
CA LEU A 303 -14.77 19.34 -10.38
C LEU A 303 -15.18 19.66 -8.94
N LYS A 304 -16.47 19.49 -8.62
CA LYS A 304 -16.97 19.61 -7.25
C LYS A 304 -16.71 18.28 -6.52
N ILE A 305 -15.73 18.27 -5.63
CA ILE A 305 -15.34 17.07 -4.87
C ILE A 305 -16.31 16.87 -3.69
N GLY A 306 -16.82 15.66 -3.57
CA GLY A 306 -17.70 15.19 -2.49
C GLY A 306 -16.92 14.48 -1.39
N LYS A 307 -17.55 13.47 -0.78
CA LYS A 307 -16.93 12.65 0.27
C LYS A 307 -15.70 11.91 -0.28
N ILE A 308 -14.68 11.77 0.57
CA ILE A 308 -13.52 10.93 0.28
C ILE A 308 -13.54 9.78 1.27
N ASP A 309 -13.53 8.56 0.75
CA ASP A 309 -13.50 7.33 1.56
C ASP A 309 -12.11 6.71 1.45
N ALA A 310 -11.56 6.29 2.58
CA ALA A 310 -10.21 5.76 2.70
C ALA A 310 -10.28 4.42 3.44
N LYS A 311 -9.76 3.36 2.84
CA LYS A 311 -9.72 2.02 3.46
C LYS A 311 -8.42 1.29 3.16
N GLY A 312 -8.09 0.36 4.04
CA GLY A 312 -6.89 -0.47 3.95
C GLY A 312 -7.22 -1.93 4.18
N TYR A 313 -6.40 -2.84 3.68
CA TYR A 313 -6.48 -4.24 4.07
C TYR A 313 -6.16 -4.39 5.56
N MET A 314 -6.84 -5.31 6.25
CA MET A 314 -6.50 -5.65 7.63
C MET A 314 -5.12 -6.31 7.69
N HIS A 315 -4.28 -5.89 8.64
CA HIS A 315 -2.95 -6.46 8.86
C HIS A 315 -2.98 -7.32 10.14
N VAL A 316 -2.56 -8.57 10.02
CA VAL A 316 -2.61 -9.57 11.08
C VAL A 316 -1.28 -10.29 11.15
N LEU A 317 -0.72 -10.45 12.35
CA LEU A 317 0.41 -11.35 12.55
C LEU A 317 -0.12 -12.74 12.85
N VAL A 318 0.45 -13.77 12.22
CA VAL A 318 0.25 -15.17 12.61
C VAL A 318 1.49 -15.61 13.36
N ALA A 319 1.38 -15.67 14.69
CA ALA A 319 2.51 -15.93 15.58
C ALA A 319 2.49 -17.38 16.09
N ARG A 320 3.70 -17.95 16.25
CA ARG A 320 3.91 -19.29 16.81
C ARG A 320 4.58 -19.19 18.18
N PHE A 321 3.92 -19.70 19.20
CA PHE A 321 4.39 -19.73 20.59
C PHE A 321 4.83 -21.14 20.97
N THR A 322 6.09 -21.30 21.37
CA THR A 322 6.68 -22.61 21.74
C THR A 322 6.93 -22.74 23.23
N GLU A 323 6.98 -21.64 23.95
CA GLU A 323 7.29 -21.58 25.38
C GLU A 323 6.29 -20.71 26.11
N ARG A 324 6.10 -20.97 27.42
CA ARG A 324 5.23 -20.15 28.26
C ARG A 324 5.98 -18.94 28.77
N ALA A 325 5.60 -17.76 28.30
CA ALA A 325 6.17 -16.47 28.71
C ALA A 325 5.10 -15.38 28.67
N ASP A 326 5.41 -14.23 29.28
CA ASP A 326 4.56 -13.04 29.19
C ASP A 326 4.91 -12.30 27.89
N TYR A 327 4.14 -12.58 26.83
CA TYR A 327 4.39 -12.04 25.50
C TYR A 327 3.82 -10.64 25.31
N SER A 328 4.54 -9.82 24.52
CA SER A 328 4.13 -8.50 24.10
C SER A 328 4.47 -8.28 22.62
N LEU A 329 3.59 -7.57 21.92
CA LEU A 329 3.89 -6.96 20.62
C LEU A 329 4.78 -5.74 20.86
N VAL A 330 5.95 -5.68 20.24
CA VAL A 330 6.96 -4.64 20.45
C VAL A 330 7.27 -3.96 19.13
N TYR A 331 7.32 -2.63 19.11
CA TYR A 331 7.47 -1.85 17.86
C TYR A 331 8.01 -0.42 18.05
N GLY A 332 8.31 0.24 16.93
CA GLY A 332 8.81 1.61 16.90
C GLY A 332 10.34 1.72 16.91
N ASN A 333 11.06 0.73 16.39
CA ASN A 333 12.52 0.80 16.21
C ASN A 333 12.85 1.10 14.75
N LYS A 334 13.21 2.36 14.45
CA LYS A 334 13.53 2.82 13.09
C LYS A 334 14.70 2.07 12.43
N ASN A 335 15.59 1.48 13.22
CA ASN A 335 16.78 0.76 12.75
C ASN A 335 16.57 -0.76 12.72
N ALA A 336 15.40 -1.26 13.13
CA ALA A 336 15.16 -2.70 13.18
C ALA A 336 15.20 -3.32 11.76
N PRO A 337 15.99 -4.39 11.58
CA PRO A 337 16.01 -5.14 10.33
C PRO A 337 14.71 -5.95 10.16
N LYS A 338 14.44 -6.40 8.94
CA LYS A 338 13.35 -7.35 8.69
C LYS A 338 13.65 -8.68 9.39
N PRO A 339 12.73 -9.24 10.19
CA PRO A 339 12.93 -10.55 10.79
C PRO A 339 12.86 -11.64 9.72
N ILE A 340 13.66 -12.69 9.91
CA ILE A 340 13.69 -13.87 9.04
C ILE A 340 13.42 -15.07 9.95
N TYR A 341 12.27 -15.72 9.74
CA TYR A 341 11.87 -16.89 10.51
C TYR A 341 11.63 -18.08 9.57
N ASP A 342 11.96 -19.28 10.04
CA ASP A 342 11.76 -20.51 9.26
C ASP A 342 10.30 -20.73 8.84
N ILE A 343 9.34 -20.27 9.67
CA ILE A 343 7.90 -20.39 9.39
C ILE A 343 7.48 -19.67 8.09
N ALA A 344 8.28 -18.72 7.57
CA ALA A 344 8.02 -18.08 6.29
C ALA A 344 8.20 -19.01 5.09
N PHE A 345 8.98 -20.09 5.26
CA PHE A 345 9.27 -21.07 4.22
C PHE A 345 8.35 -22.30 4.29
N THR A 346 7.52 -22.43 5.33
CA THR A 346 6.66 -23.59 5.57
C THR A 346 5.17 -23.27 5.42
N LYS A 347 4.74 -22.91 4.20
CA LYS A 347 3.36 -22.48 3.91
C LYS A 347 2.27 -23.48 4.33
N ASN A 348 2.55 -24.79 4.29
CA ASN A 348 1.55 -25.84 4.57
C ASN A 348 1.32 -26.16 6.06
N ASN A 349 2.07 -25.56 6.99
CA ASN A 349 2.00 -25.91 8.42
C ASN A 349 1.25 -24.89 9.28
N THR A 350 0.62 -23.88 8.67
CA THR A 350 -0.16 -22.88 9.42
C THR A 350 -1.62 -23.31 9.47
N PRO A 351 -2.25 -23.43 10.65
CA PRO A 351 -3.68 -23.74 10.74
C PRO A 351 -4.56 -22.70 10.03
N GLU A 352 -5.65 -23.15 9.41
CA GLU A 352 -6.63 -22.24 8.79
C GLU A 352 -7.42 -21.45 9.84
N ASN A 353 -7.80 -22.10 10.93
CA ASN A 353 -8.53 -21.48 12.03
C ASN A 353 -7.57 -21.04 13.14
N LEU A 354 -7.37 -19.73 13.26
CA LEU A 354 -6.52 -19.10 14.27
C LEU A 354 -7.37 -18.35 15.29
N SER A 355 -7.21 -18.67 16.57
CA SER A 355 -7.81 -17.90 17.66
C SER A 355 -7.10 -16.55 17.81
N PRO A 356 -7.82 -15.41 17.71
CA PRO A 356 -7.23 -14.09 17.85
C PRO A 356 -6.85 -13.81 19.30
N LEU A 357 -5.67 -13.22 19.51
CA LEU A 357 -5.23 -12.75 20.83
C LEU A 357 -5.88 -11.41 21.18
N VAL A 358 -6.06 -11.22 22.49
CA VAL A 358 -6.56 -9.96 23.05
C VAL A 358 -5.38 -9.06 23.38
N LEU A 359 -5.38 -7.86 22.81
CA LEU A 359 -4.36 -6.86 23.05
C LEU A 359 -4.64 -6.08 24.33
N GLY A 360 -3.62 -5.92 25.17
CA GLY A 360 -3.65 -5.03 26.34
C GLY A 360 -3.56 -3.55 25.96
N LYS A 361 -3.22 -2.72 26.94
CA LYS A 361 -2.95 -1.29 26.73
C LYS A 361 -1.53 -1.08 26.22
N GLU A 362 -1.34 -0.11 25.32
CA GLU A 362 0.00 0.32 24.91
C GLU A 362 0.77 0.92 26.09
N GLU A 363 2.02 0.48 26.24
CA GLU A 363 2.98 0.97 27.21
C GLU A 363 4.24 1.46 26.48
N MET A 364 4.76 2.62 26.88
CA MET A 364 6.05 3.11 26.38
C MET A 364 7.18 2.35 27.06
N ILE A 365 8.18 1.93 26.29
CA ILE A 365 9.36 1.25 26.83
C ILE A 365 10.30 2.31 27.39
N PRO A 366 10.69 2.23 28.68
CA PRO A 366 11.64 3.17 29.27
C PRO A 366 12.99 3.08 28.55
N LYS A 367 13.44 4.18 27.96
CA LYS A 367 14.78 4.24 27.36
C LYS A 367 15.78 4.56 28.46
N THR A 368 16.74 3.67 28.68
CA THR A 368 17.92 3.99 29.49
C THR A 368 18.67 5.09 28.75
N GLU A 369 18.89 6.25 29.39
CA GLU A 369 19.67 7.34 28.80
C GLU A 369 21.05 6.81 28.42
N LYS A 370 21.30 6.63 27.12
CA LYS A 370 22.65 6.35 26.64
C LYS A 370 23.49 7.57 27.03
N PRO A 371 24.64 7.42 27.69
CA PRO A 371 25.51 8.54 27.98
C PRO A 371 25.77 9.24 26.66
N GLN A 372 25.36 10.51 26.58
CA GLN A 372 25.53 11.31 25.38
C GLN A 372 27.03 11.35 25.10
N ASN A 373 27.47 10.70 24.02
CA ASN A 373 28.86 10.80 23.57
C ASN A 373 29.06 12.26 23.19
N LYS A 374 29.59 13.04 24.14
CA LYS A 374 29.93 14.45 23.92
C LYS A 374 30.83 14.54 22.69
N PRO A 375 30.61 15.51 21.78
CA PRO A 375 31.44 15.68 20.61
C PRO A 375 32.93 15.76 21.02
N LEU A 376 33.85 15.25 20.18
CA LEU A 376 35.28 15.16 20.52
C LEU A 376 35.88 16.49 21.02
N PHE A 377 35.34 17.62 20.56
CA PHE A 377 35.72 18.97 20.99
C PHE A 377 35.34 19.33 22.43
N GLU A 378 34.37 18.63 23.05
CA GLU A 378 34.05 18.76 24.47
C GLU A 378 34.99 17.92 25.37
N ASN A 379 35.77 17.01 24.78
CA ASN A 379 36.74 16.21 25.54
C ASN A 379 38.00 17.05 25.81
N LYS A 380 38.17 17.46 27.07
CA LYS A 380 39.34 18.24 27.53
C LYS A 380 40.68 17.63 27.08
N TRP A 381 40.85 16.31 27.17
CA TRP A 381 42.10 15.64 26.76
C TRP A 381 42.39 15.78 25.27
N TRP A 382 41.36 15.79 24.44
CA TRP A 382 41.48 15.97 22.99
C TRP A 382 41.88 17.42 22.64
N LEU A 383 41.33 18.40 23.36
CA LEU A 383 41.75 19.80 23.32
C LEU A 383 43.22 19.99 23.73
N TRP A 384 43.65 19.36 24.83
CA TRP A 384 45.06 19.39 25.27
C TRP A 384 45.99 18.74 24.24
N GLY A 385 45.55 17.67 23.58
CA GLY A 385 46.30 17.03 22.49
C GLY A 385 46.52 17.95 21.29
N ILE A 386 45.49 18.68 20.86
CA ILE A 386 45.61 19.69 19.79
C ILE A 386 46.49 20.86 20.23
N MET A 387 46.35 21.32 21.47
CA MET A 387 47.15 22.42 21.98
C MET A 387 48.64 22.03 22.05
N GLY A 388 48.95 20.80 22.48
CA GLY A 388 50.30 20.25 22.45
C GLY A 388 50.87 20.14 21.03
N LEU A 389 50.06 19.69 20.06
CA LEU A 389 50.46 19.63 18.66
C LEU A 389 50.74 21.03 18.09
N LEU A 390 49.89 22.02 18.37
CA LEU A 390 50.09 23.41 17.96
C LEU A 390 51.39 23.99 18.54
N ILE A 391 51.66 23.75 19.83
CA ILE A 391 52.89 24.19 20.49
C ILE A 391 54.12 23.53 19.85
N LEU A 392 54.05 22.23 19.52
CA LEU A 392 55.14 21.53 18.83
C LEU A 392 55.39 22.08 17.41
N VAL A 393 54.32 22.36 16.66
CA VAL A 393 54.43 22.93 15.31
C VAL A 393 55.01 24.34 15.39
N LEU A 394 54.49 25.20 16.26
CA LEU A 394 55.01 26.56 16.45
C LEU A 394 56.45 26.55 16.96
N GLY A 395 56.75 25.70 17.94
CA GLY A 395 58.10 25.49 18.46
C GLY A 395 59.08 25.04 17.36
N GLY A 396 58.67 24.07 16.54
CA GLY A 396 59.43 23.62 15.38
C GLY A 396 59.67 24.74 14.37
N PHE A 397 58.64 25.51 14.02
CA PHE A 397 58.78 26.67 13.13
C PHE A 397 59.75 27.73 13.71
N THR A 398 59.64 28.06 15.00
CA THR A 398 60.56 29.01 15.63
C THR A 398 62.02 28.54 15.61
N LEU A 399 62.27 27.26 15.85
CA LEU A 399 63.62 26.66 15.78
C LEU A 399 64.16 26.67 14.35
N THR A 400 63.34 26.34 13.35
CA THR A 400 63.76 26.40 11.94
C THR A 400 64.01 27.83 11.44
N MET A 401 63.30 28.84 11.97
CA MET A 401 63.57 30.25 11.67
C MET A 401 64.84 30.77 12.36
N LEU A 402 65.15 30.30 13.57
CA LEU A 402 66.40 30.63 14.27
C LEU A 402 67.63 29.99 13.61
N GLN A 403 67.50 28.76 13.10
CA GLN A 403 68.58 28.09 12.34
C GLN A 403 68.83 28.70 10.95
N LYS A 404 67.90 29.50 10.41
CA LYS A 404 68.06 30.18 9.11
C LYS A 404 68.70 31.57 9.19
N LYS A 405 69.06 32.03 10.39
CA LYS A 405 69.67 33.35 10.65
C LYS A 405 71.01 33.28 11.42
N GLY A 406 71.59 32.09 11.54
CA GLY A 406 72.93 31.86 12.09
C GLY A 406 73.95 31.62 11.00
#